data_AF-A0AA96TWA9-F1
#
_entry.id   AF-A0AA96TWA9-F1
#
_cell.length_a   1.000
_cell.length_b   1.000
_cell.length_c   1.000
_cell.angle_alpha   90.00
_cell.angle_beta   90.00
_cell.angle_gamma   90.00
#
_symmetry.space_group_name_H-M   'P 1'
#
loop_
_entity.id
_entity.type
_entity.pdbx_description
1 polymer ?
#
loop_
_entity_poly.entity_id
_entity_poly.type
_entity_poly.pdbx_seq_one_letter_code
_entity_poly.pdbx_strand_id
1 'polypeptide(L)'
;MSFGGAVSSMITSIKNNKRNRKNTFEKLERFQKENNDQLHFNNTATKKELQEIKTQLKKENLINITKKGLLLLAVILLFSYLLL
;
A
#
# COMPACT_ATOMS: atom_id res chain seq x y z
N MET A 1 29.60 2.47 -49.88
CA MET A 1 28.43 2.20 -49.02
C MET A 1 27.94 3.53 -48.47
N SER A 2 26.70 3.93 -48.77
CA SER A 2 26.17 5.26 -48.47
C SER A 2 25.69 5.35 -47.01
N PHE A 3 25.94 6.49 -46.37
CA PHE A 3 25.51 6.83 -44.99
C PHE A 3 24.01 6.55 -44.75
N GLY A 4 23.16 6.74 -45.76
CA GLY A 4 21.73 6.45 -45.67
C GLY A 4 21.39 4.97 -45.41
N GLY A 5 22.21 4.04 -45.91
CA GLY A 5 22.03 2.61 -45.66
C GLY A 5 22.38 2.23 -44.21
N ALA A 6 23.44 2.83 -43.67
CA ALA A 6 23.84 2.62 -42.27
C ALA A 6 22.78 3.16 -41.30
N VAL A 7 22.26 4.38 -41.54
CA VAL A 7 21.19 4.97 -40.72
C VAL A 7 19.88 4.18 -40.82
N SER A 8 19.52 3.70 -42.00
CA SER A 8 18.32 2.87 -42.20
C SER A 8 18.41 1.54 -41.43
N SER A 9 19.57 0.88 -41.46
CA SER A 9 19.81 -0.34 -40.66
C SER A 9 19.75 -0.05 -39.16
N MET A 10 20.30 1.07 -38.71
CA MET A 10 20.27 1.49 -37.31
C MET A 10 18.84 1.74 -36.82
N ILE A 11 18.03 2.47 -37.59
CA ILE A 11 16.62 2.74 -37.26
C ILE A 11 15.83 1.43 -37.19
N THR A 12 16.08 0.50 -38.12
CA THR A 12 15.41 -0.81 -38.16
C THR A 12 15.79 -1.66 -36.96
N SER A 13 17.07 -1.71 -36.58
CA SER A 13 17.54 -2.41 -35.38
C SER A 13 16.96 -1.82 -34.10
N ILE A 14 16.87 -0.49 -33.99
CA ILE A 14 16.24 0.20 -32.84
C ILE A 14 14.75 -0.14 -32.77
N LYS A 15 14.05 -0.15 -33.91
CA LYS A 15 12.62 -0.46 -33.98
C LYS A 15 12.33 -1.91 -33.61
N ASN A 16 13.15 -2.84 -34.09
CA ASN A 16 13.02 -4.27 -33.79
C ASN A 16 13.38 -4.62 -32.33
N ASN A 17 14.35 -3.92 -31.74
CA ASN A 17 14.71 -4.09 -30.32
C ASN A 17 13.82 -3.28 -29.36
N LYS A 18 12.84 -2.53 -29.86
CA LYS A 18 11.93 -1.75 -29.03
C LYS A 18 10.95 -2.68 -28.30
N ARG A 19 11.28 -3.05 -27.07
CA ARG A 19 10.41 -3.84 -26.19
C ARG A 19 9.12 -3.08 -25.88
N ASN A 20 7.98 -3.72 -26.12
CA ASN A 20 6.69 -3.18 -25.69
C ASN A 20 6.59 -3.29 -24.15
N ARG A 21 6.82 -2.19 -23.44
CA ARG A 21 6.76 -2.15 -21.98
C ARG A 21 5.36 -1.71 -21.58
N LYS A 22 4.61 -2.63 -20.97
CA LYS A 22 3.30 -2.29 -20.40
C LYS A 22 3.46 -1.23 -19.33
N ASN A 23 2.73 -0.13 -19.48
CA ASN A 23 2.69 0.94 -18.48
C ASN A 23 2.06 0.41 -17.18
N THR A 24 2.34 1.05 -16.04
CA THR A 24 1.74 0.75 -14.74
C THR A 24 0.22 0.77 -14.83
N PHE A 25 -0.36 1.72 -15.59
CA PHE A 25 -1.80 1.80 -15.82
C PHE A 25 -2.34 0.61 -16.64
N GLU A 26 -1.65 0.19 -17.70
CA GLU A 26 -2.04 -1.01 -18.49
C GLU A 26 -1.92 -2.30 -17.68
N LYS A 27 -0.99 -2.34 -16.70
CA LYS A 27 -0.91 -3.45 -15.75
C LYS A 27 -2.09 -3.44 -14.79
N LEU A 28 -2.44 -2.28 -14.24
CA LEU A 28 -3.57 -2.11 -13.32
C LEU A 28 -4.93 -2.38 -13.99
N GLU A 29 -5.11 -1.96 -15.24
CA GLU A 29 -6.35 -2.18 -15.99
C GLU A 29 -6.65 -3.67 -16.17
N ARG A 30 -5.62 -4.52 -16.35
CA ARG A 30 -5.82 -5.98 -16.40
C ARG A 30 -6.38 -6.54 -15.10
N PHE A 31 -5.91 -6.05 -13.95
CA PHE A 31 -6.42 -6.47 -12.64
C PHE A 31 -7.82 -5.94 -12.35
N GLN A 32 -8.19 -4.75 -12.86
CA GLN A 32 -9.56 -4.22 -12.74
C GLN A 32 -10.55 -4.88 -13.71
N LYS A 33 -10.11 -5.30 -14.90
CA LYS A 33 -10.99 -5.97 -15.89
C LYS A 33 -11.29 -7.42 -15.55
N GLU A 34 -10.34 -8.15 -14.97
CA GLU A 34 -10.52 -9.57 -14.62
C GLU A 34 -11.33 -9.75 -13.33
N ASN A 35 -11.21 -8.83 -12.39
CA ASN A 35 -11.95 -8.89 -11.13
C ASN A 35 -13.16 -7.97 -11.19
N ASN A 36 -14.27 -8.46 -11.76
CA ASN A 36 -15.61 -7.98 -11.43
C ASN A 36 -16.02 -8.44 -10.01
N ASP A 37 -15.05 -8.39 -9.08
CA ASP A 37 -15.25 -8.68 -7.66
C ASP A 37 -16.06 -7.51 -7.13
N GLN A 38 -17.38 -7.66 -7.20
CA GLN A 38 -18.27 -6.90 -6.35
C GLN A 38 -17.71 -7.02 -4.93
N LEU A 39 -17.50 -5.88 -4.29
CA LEU A 39 -16.95 -5.80 -2.94
C LEU A 39 -17.88 -6.59 -1.99
N HIS A 40 -17.62 -7.89 -1.85
CA HIS A 40 -18.47 -8.80 -1.09
C HIS A 40 -18.06 -8.72 0.37
N PHE A 41 -18.84 -7.95 1.13
CA PHE A 41 -18.76 -8.00 2.57
C PHE A 41 -19.48 -9.26 3.05
N ASN A 42 -18.71 -10.32 3.31
CA ASN A 42 -19.24 -11.57 3.89
C ASN A 42 -19.91 -11.37 5.25
N ASN A 43 -19.53 -10.32 5.98
CA ASN A 43 -20.11 -9.99 7.28
C ASN A 43 -21.16 -8.89 7.15
N THR A 44 -22.43 -9.28 7.17
CA THR A 44 -23.57 -8.37 7.33
C THR A 44 -23.77 -8.09 8.82
N ALA A 45 -22.90 -7.27 9.41
CA ALA A 45 -23.13 -6.81 10.78
C ALA A 45 -24.38 -5.91 10.81
N THR A 46 -25.30 -6.20 11.73
CA THR A 46 -26.44 -5.31 11.98
C THR A 46 -25.94 -3.96 12.47
N LYS A 47 -26.64 -2.85 12.17
CA LYS A 47 -26.23 -1.50 12.64
C LYS A 47 -25.93 -1.44 14.15
N LYS A 48 -26.64 -2.25 14.96
CA LYS A 48 -26.42 -2.39 16.40
C LYS A 48 -25.08 -3.06 16.73
N GLU A 49 -24.78 -4.18 16.07
CA GLU A 49 -23.50 -4.90 16.22
C GLU A 49 -22.33 -4.02 15.81
N LEU A 50 -22.48 -3.25 14.72
CA LEU A 50 -21.45 -2.31 14.28
C LEU A 50 -21.20 -1.20 15.31
N GLN A 51 -22.25 -0.67 15.94
CA GLN A 51 -22.12 0.30 17.02
C GLN A 51 -21.42 -0.32 18.24
N GLU A 52 -21.81 -1.53 18.62
CA GLU A 52 -21.21 -2.24 19.74
C GLU A 52 -19.71 -2.47 19.52
N ILE A 53 -19.33 -3.05 18.37
CA ILE A 53 -17.93 -3.24 17.98
C ILE A 53 -17.18 -1.90 18.03
N LYS A 54 -17.76 -0.83 17.48
CA LYS A 54 -17.13 0.50 17.51
C LYS A 54 -16.91 1.01 18.95
N THR A 55 -17.86 0.77 19.85
CA THR A 55 -17.70 1.18 21.26
C THR A 55 -16.67 0.35 22.00
N GLN A 56 -16.62 -0.96 21.77
CA GLN A 56 -15.62 -1.87 22.36
C GLN A 56 -14.22 -1.48 21.89
N LEU A 57 -14.02 -1.29 20.58
CA LEU A 57 -12.74 -0.87 20.00
C LEU A 57 -12.23 0.45 20.58
N LYS A 58 -13.12 1.43 20.78
CA LYS A 58 -12.76 2.70 21.40
C LYS A 58 -12.30 2.53 22.85
N LYS A 59 -13.01 1.71 23.64
CA LYS A 59 -12.64 1.44 25.03
C LYS A 59 -11.29 0.73 25.12
N GLU A 60 -11.08 -0.31 24.32
CA GLU A 60 -9.81 -1.04 24.27
C GLU A 60 -8.64 -0.14 23.84
N ASN A 61 -8.84 0.70 22.81
CA ASN A 61 -7.82 1.63 22.37
C ASN A 61 -7.46 2.64 23.46
N LEU A 62 -8.43 3.19 24.18
CA LEU A 62 -8.16 4.10 25.28
C LEU A 62 -7.32 3.43 26.38
N ILE A 63 -7.67 2.20 26.76
CA ILE A 63 -6.91 1.42 27.75
C ILE A 63 -5.49 1.10 27.24
N ASN A 64 -5.35 0.76 25.97
CA ASN A 64 -4.04 0.46 25.39
C ASN A 64 -3.16 1.71 25.27
N ILE A 65 -3.73 2.86 24.91
CA ILE A 65 -3.00 4.12 24.84
C ILE A 65 -2.51 4.54 26.23
N THR A 66 -3.34 4.44 27.26
CA THR A 66 -2.92 4.80 28.63
C THR A 66 -1.84 3.87 29.16
N LYS A 67 -1.97 2.55 28.95
CA LYS A 67 -0.93 1.58 29.33
C LYS A 67 0.40 1.84 28.60
N LYS A 68 0.36 2.06 27.29
CA LYS A 68 1.56 2.35 26.49
C LYS A 68 2.18 3.69 26.89
N GLY A 69 1.36 4.71 27.16
CA GLY A 69 1.81 6.03 27.62
C GLY A 69 2.53 5.95 28.97
N LEU A 70 1.98 5.20 29.93
CA LEU A 70 2.62 4.95 31.23
C LEU A 70 3.97 4.24 31.09
N LEU A 71 4.04 3.22 30.23
CA LEU A 71 5.29 2.49 29.96
C LEU A 71 6.33 3.43 29.35
N LEU A 72 5.94 4.24 28.37
CA LEU A 72 6.83 5.20 27.71
C LEU A 72 7.36 6.25 28.71
N LEU A 73 6.48 6.78 29.57
CA LEU A 73 6.87 7.68 30.66
C LEU A 73 7.89 7.03 31.61
N ALA A 74 7.65 5.79 32.03
CA ALA A 74 8.58 5.06 32.90
C ALA A 74 9.96 4.88 32.25
N VAL A 75 10.01 4.57 30.95
CA VAL A 75 11.26 4.45 30.19
C VAL A 75 11.99 5.79 30.09
N ILE A 76 11.28 6.89 29.83
CA ILE A 76 11.88 8.24 29.78
C ILE A 76 12.48 8.61 31.14
N LEU A 77 11.74 8.38 32.24
CA LEU A 77 12.23 8.68 33.58
C LEU A 77 13.49 7.87 33.91
N LEU A 78 13.51 6.58 33.58
CA LEU A 78 14.67 5.72 33.79
C LEU A 78 15.87 6.20 32.96
N PHE A 79 15.66 6.57 31.70
CA PHE A 79 16.71 7.15 30.86
C PHE A 79 17.24 8.47 31.41
N SER A 80 16.35 9.37 31.88
CA SER A 80 16.77 10.64 32.46
C SER A 80 17.58 10.46 33.74
N TYR A 81 17.25 9.46 34.57
CA TYR A 81 18.02 9.11 35.76
C TYR A 81 19.40 8.53 35.43
N LEU A 82 19.53 7.76 34.34
CA LEU A 82 20.83 7.21 33.92
C LEU A 82 21.74 8.26 33.26
N LEU A 83 21.17 9.31 32.67
CA LEU A 83 21.91 10.36 31.98
C LEU A 83 22.39 11.46 32.94
N LEU A 84 21.63 11.72 34.01
CA LEU A 84 21.93 12.68 35.06
C LEU A 84 22.89 12.09 36.11
#